data_AF-A0A4P9XC37-F1
#
_entry.id   AF-A0A4P9XC37-F1
#
_cell.length_a   1.000
_cell.length_b   1.000
_cell.length_c   1.000
_cell.angle_alpha   90.00
_cell.angle_beta   90.00
_cell.angle_gamma   90.00
#
_symmetry.space_group_name_H-M   'P 1'
#
loop_
_entity.id
_entity.type
_entity.pdbx_description
1 polymer ?
#
loop_
_entity_poly.entity_id
_entity_poly.type
_entity_poly.pdbx_seq_one_letter_code
_entity_poly.pdbx_strand_id
1 'polypeptide(L)'
;MFAPTLALEDAGEGDGRVAAAGAGPPQADLRENWDDAEGYYVTVVGEVLDGRYRVTAPLGKGVFSTVVRARREPSADPADDAAIAAPVDVAIKIVRRNDLMQAAAEHEIKVLETLGRADPRGERHVARLLASFWHKQHRCLVFEAMHTDLRAVLRDHGAGRGLRLETVAVMARHLFLALGLLRDCGYVHLDIKPDNVLLAADRQSVVLADLGSATDVPQQAATPYLASRFYRAPEVILGHDPSAAVDTWAAGCTLAELATGQILFAGRDNNDMLFRIMQTLGKVPHRLIRRGPTAAVSAHFDGGPALLFRQHTRDRLTGRPVARLLAIAAGPASAADALAARFPHCPSSLNAARTPFERRLWHLVDLVERCLALNPDRRITPAAALAHPFIAGPWAPSASAEASS
;
A
#
# COMPACT_ATOMS: atom_id res chain seq x y z
N MET A 1 2.45 23.84 -10.23
CA MET A 1 2.70 24.59 -8.98
C MET A 1 2.04 23.79 -7.86
N PHE A 2 2.78 22.88 -7.22
CA PHE A 2 2.24 21.91 -6.27
C PHE A 2 2.23 22.50 -4.86
N ALA A 3 1.05 22.54 -4.23
CA ALA A 3 0.88 22.83 -2.81
C ALA A 3 0.55 21.52 -2.06
N PRO A 4 1.07 21.30 -0.84
CA PRO A 4 0.99 20.02 -0.15
C PRO A 4 -0.35 19.84 0.59
N THR A 5 -0.85 18.61 0.55
CA THR A 5 -1.98 18.09 1.32
C THR A 5 -1.71 18.23 2.82
N LEU A 6 -2.50 19.05 3.51
CA LEU A 6 -2.52 19.15 4.97
C LEU A 6 -3.35 18.00 5.55
N ALA A 7 -2.76 17.34 6.56
CA ALA A 7 -3.42 16.38 7.43
C ALA A 7 -4.37 17.09 8.40
N LEU A 8 -5.53 16.50 8.66
CA LEU A 8 -6.40 16.86 9.77
C LEU A 8 -6.45 15.69 10.77
N GLU A 9 -6.14 15.99 12.03
CA GLU A 9 -6.46 15.16 13.20
C GLU A 9 -7.70 15.74 13.90
N ASP A 10 -8.71 14.88 14.02
CA ASP A 10 -9.52 14.51 15.18
C ASP A 10 -10.51 15.44 15.94
N ALA A 11 -11.53 14.74 16.46
CA ALA A 11 -12.47 14.98 17.56
C ALA A 11 -13.79 15.76 17.35
N GLY A 12 -14.90 15.05 17.62
CA GLY A 12 -16.22 15.63 17.89
C GLY A 12 -17.35 14.60 17.98
N GLU A 13 -17.42 13.83 19.07
CA GLU A 13 -18.65 13.13 19.50
C GLU A 13 -19.78 14.14 19.72
N GLY A 14 -20.95 13.87 19.15
CA GLY A 14 -22.17 14.63 19.35
C GLY A 14 -23.40 13.74 19.21
N ASP A 15 -23.94 13.34 20.35
CA ASP A 15 -25.22 12.64 20.52
C ASP A 15 -26.38 13.50 19.99
N GLY A 16 -27.31 12.89 19.26
CA GLY A 16 -28.37 13.61 18.55
C GLY A 16 -29.45 12.69 18.04
N ARG A 17 -30.34 12.23 18.94
CA ARG A 17 -31.62 11.61 18.61
C ARG A 17 -32.43 12.49 17.65
N VAL A 18 -32.93 11.94 16.53
CA VAL A 18 -34.10 12.48 15.82
C VAL A 18 -35.04 11.36 15.37
N ALA A 19 -36.32 11.66 15.55
CA ALA A 19 -37.51 10.82 15.48
C ALA A 19 -37.79 10.16 14.13
N ALA A 20 -38.49 9.03 14.22
CA ALA A 20 -39.19 8.39 13.11
C ALA A 20 -40.39 9.25 12.66
N ALA A 21 -40.50 9.52 11.36
CA ALA A 21 -41.73 9.89 10.70
C ALA A 21 -41.74 9.26 9.31
N GLY A 22 -42.81 8.52 9.01
CA GLY A 22 -42.97 7.78 7.76
C GLY A 22 -43.17 8.69 6.55
N ALA A 23 -42.63 8.26 5.43
CA ALA A 23 -43.00 8.69 4.08
C ALA A 23 -42.86 7.49 3.14
N GLY A 24 -43.81 7.32 2.21
CA GLY A 24 -43.89 6.20 1.27
C GLY A 24 -42.69 6.08 0.32
N PRO A 25 -42.72 5.12 -0.63
CA PRO A 25 -41.56 4.82 -1.47
C PRO A 25 -41.18 6.07 -2.29
N PRO A 26 -39.91 6.50 -2.30
CA PRO A 26 -39.52 7.64 -3.10
C PRO A 26 -39.56 7.26 -4.58
N GLN A 27 -40.35 8.03 -5.35
CA GLN A 27 -40.32 8.04 -6.80
C GLN A 27 -38.90 8.38 -7.28
N ALA A 28 -38.37 7.54 -8.16
CA ALA A 28 -37.12 7.77 -8.86
C ALA A 28 -37.36 8.78 -9.99
N ASP A 29 -36.97 10.06 -9.81
CA ASP A 29 -36.49 10.98 -10.88
C ASP A 29 -36.39 12.49 -10.49
N LEU A 30 -36.00 12.86 -9.26
CA LEU A 30 -35.84 14.28 -8.88
C LEU A 30 -34.54 14.58 -8.11
N ARG A 31 -33.39 14.17 -8.65
CA ARG A 31 -32.10 14.72 -8.24
C ARG A 31 -31.41 15.34 -9.45
N GLU A 32 -31.60 16.65 -9.64
CA GLU A 32 -30.83 17.42 -10.64
C GLU A 32 -29.34 17.49 -10.28
N ASN A 33 -29.02 17.33 -9.00
CA ASN A 33 -27.65 17.22 -8.51
C ASN A 33 -27.38 15.80 -8.00
N TRP A 34 -26.48 15.09 -8.70
CA TRP A 34 -26.05 13.73 -8.36
C TRP A 34 -24.84 13.71 -7.41
N ASP A 35 -24.30 14.89 -7.11
CA ASP A 35 -23.04 15.06 -6.40
C ASP A 35 -23.31 15.56 -4.97
N ASP A 36 -22.47 15.17 -4.02
CA ASP A 36 -22.43 15.81 -2.70
C ASP A 36 -21.74 17.19 -2.76
N ALA A 37 -21.74 17.94 -1.66
CA ALA A 37 -21.13 19.27 -1.59
C ALA A 37 -19.62 19.27 -1.90
N GLU A 38 -18.96 18.11 -1.81
CA GLU A 38 -17.57 17.94 -2.13
C GLU A 38 -17.37 17.45 -3.58
N GLY A 39 -18.42 17.10 -4.32
CA GLY A 39 -18.31 16.60 -5.70
C GLY A 39 -18.10 15.10 -5.81
N TYR A 40 -18.43 14.32 -4.76
CA TYR A 40 -18.53 12.87 -4.87
C TYR A 40 -19.89 12.46 -5.41
N TYR A 41 -19.91 11.43 -6.24
CA TYR A 41 -21.15 10.85 -6.72
C TYR A 41 -21.93 10.22 -5.55
N VAL A 42 -23.21 10.58 -5.40
CA VAL A 42 -24.10 10.03 -4.38
C VAL A 42 -24.72 8.73 -4.89
N THR A 43 -24.03 7.62 -4.66
CA THR A 43 -24.47 6.28 -5.08
C THR A 43 -25.70 5.81 -4.33
N VAL A 44 -26.65 5.18 -5.04
CA VAL A 44 -27.84 4.55 -4.45
C VAL A 44 -27.78 3.03 -4.66
N VAL A 45 -27.96 2.24 -3.59
CA VAL A 45 -28.07 0.79 -3.71
C VAL A 45 -29.28 0.44 -4.58
N GLY A 46 -29.07 -0.42 -5.58
CA GLY A 46 -30.06 -0.78 -6.59
C GLY A 46 -29.99 0.03 -7.89
N GLU A 47 -29.28 1.17 -7.92
CA GLU A 47 -29.03 1.94 -9.15
C GLU A 47 -28.24 1.09 -10.16
N VAL A 48 -28.53 1.25 -11.45
CA VAL A 48 -27.77 0.63 -12.53
C VAL A 48 -26.84 1.67 -13.17
N LEU A 49 -25.53 1.43 -13.10
CA LEU A 49 -24.50 2.23 -13.73
C LEU A 49 -24.20 1.69 -15.13
N ASP A 50 -23.97 2.58 -16.10
CA ASP A 50 -23.66 2.22 -17.50
C ASP A 50 -24.69 1.26 -18.15
N GLY A 51 -25.93 1.28 -17.66
CA GLY A 51 -26.98 0.37 -18.10
C GLY A 51 -26.73 -1.13 -17.81
N ARG A 52 -25.68 -1.48 -17.05
CA ARG A 52 -25.25 -2.88 -16.87
C ARG A 52 -24.83 -3.25 -15.45
N TYR A 53 -24.40 -2.31 -14.62
CA TYR A 53 -23.85 -2.62 -13.31
C TYR A 53 -24.78 -2.17 -12.19
N ARG A 54 -25.51 -3.11 -11.60
CA ARG A 54 -26.40 -2.82 -10.47
C ARG A 54 -25.60 -2.69 -9.18
N VAL A 55 -25.61 -1.52 -8.56
CA VAL A 55 -24.94 -1.25 -7.27
C VAL A 55 -25.59 -2.09 -6.17
N THR A 56 -24.78 -2.85 -5.44
CA THR A 56 -25.25 -3.74 -4.36
C THR A 56 -24.84 -3.25 -2.98
N ALA A 57 -23.67 -2.63 -2.83
CA ALA A 57 -23.21 -2.12 -1.54
C ALA A 57 -22.11 -1.04 -1.69
N PRO A 58 -22.01 -0.06 -0.76
CA PRO A 58 -20.81 0.74 -0.63
C PRO A 58 -19.64 -0.12 -0.12
N LEU A 59 -18.42 0.10 -0.63
CA LEU A 59 -17.21 -0.56 -0.17
C LEU A 59 -16.26 0.40 0.55
N GLY A 60 -16.17 1.66 0.10
CA GLY A 60 -15.34 2.65 0.75
C GLY A 60 -15.45 4.03 0.10
N LYS A 61 -15.03 5.06 0.84
CA LYS A 61 -14.89 6.44 0.35
C LYS A 61 -13.49 6.92 0.71
N GLY A 62 -12.71 7.30 -0.30
CA GLY A 62 -11.37 7.88 -0.15
C GLY A 62 -11.35 9.33 -0.60
N VAL A 63 -10.19 9.97 -0.53
CA VAL A 63 -9.98 11.38 -0.94
C VAL A 63 -10.28 11.60 -2.43
N PHE A 64 -10.12 10.57 -3.25
CA PHE A 64 -10.16 10.64 -4.71
C PHE A 64 -11.44 10.09 -5.33
N SER A 65 -12.10 9.14 -4.65
CA SER A 65 -13.17 8.34 -5.23
C SER A 65 -14.01 7.66 -4.17
N THR A 66 -15.22 7.28 -4.57
CA THR A 66 -16.06 6.30 -3.86
C THR A 66 -15.92 4.96 -4.56
N VAL A 67 -15.86 3.85 -3.81
CA VAL A 67 -15.84 2.50 -4.34
C VAL A 67 -17.11 1.78 -3.92
N VAL A 68 -17.78 1.16 -4.87
CA VAL A 68 -18.99 0.35 -4.64
C VAL A 68 -18.81 -1.07 -5.14
N ARG A 69 -19.50 -2.02 -4.53
CA ARG A 69 -19.72 -3.35 -5.10
C ARG A 69 -20.94 -3.25 -6.01
N ALA A 70 -20.84 -3.87 -7.18
CA ALA A 70 -21.94 -3.98 -8.11
C ALA A 70 -21.99 -5.39 -8.71
N ARG A 71 -23.17 -5.77 -9.21
CA ARG A 71 -23.37 -6.99 -9.98
C ARG A 71 -23.55 -6.62 -11.44
N ARG A 72 -22.78 -7.27 -12.32
CA ARG A 72 -22.97 -7.20 -13.76
C ARG A 72 -24.28 -7.90 -14.12
N GLU A 73 -25.19 -7.16 -14.74
CA GLU A 73 -26.41 -7.72 -15.31
C GLU A 73 -26.12 -8.32 -16.69
N PRO A 74 -26.83 -9.39 -17.08
CA PRO A 74 -26.75 -9.92 -18.43
C PRO A 74 -27.10 -8.83 -19.46
N SER A 75 -26.35 -8.80 -20.55
CA SER A 75 -26.71 -7.99 -21.72
C SER A 75 -28.05 -8.46 -22.30
N ALA A 76 -28.74 -7.56 -22.99
CA ALA A 76 -29.89 -7.92 -23.81
C ALA A 76 -29.49 -8.86 -24.98
N ASP A 77 -28.21 -8.82 -25.40
CA ASP A 77 -27.63 -9.75 -26.37
C ASP A 77 -26.72 -10.78 -25.68
N PRO A 78 -27.09 -12.08 -25.64
CA PRO A 78 -26.27 -13.14 -25.05
C PRO A 78 -24.89 -13.32 -25.70
N ALA A 79 -24.70 -12.87 -26.96
CA ALA A 79 -23.40 -12.93 -27.63
C ALA A 79 -22.38 -11.96 -27.01
N ASP A 80 -22.83 -10.81 -26.51
CA ASP A 80 -21.98 -9.84 -25.80
C ASP A 80 -21.52 -10.36 -24.45
N ASP A 81 -22.34 -11.17 -23.78
CA ASP A 81 -21.97 -11.79 -22.51
C ASP A 81 -21.00 -12.96 -22.69
N ALA A 82 -21.16 -13.75 -23.75
CA ALA A 82 -20.27 -14.87 -24.07
C ALA A 82 -18.86 -14.41 -24.46
N ALA A 83 -18.72 -13.21 -25.02
CA ALA A 83 -17.42 -12.62 -25.36
C ALA A 83 -16.67 -12.04 -24.14
N ILE A 84 -17.38 -11.79 -23.02
CA ILE A 84 -16.83 -11.08 -21.86
C ILE A 84 -16.65 -12.05 -20.68
N ALA A 85 -15.41 -12.49 -20.48
CA ALA A 85 -14.99 -13.32 -19.35
C ALA A 85 -15.00 -12.61 -17.97
N ALA A 86 -15.64 -11.43 -17.86
CA ALA A 86 -15.63 -10.64 -16.62
C ALA A 86 -16.50 -11.31 -15.52
N PRO A 87 -16.08 -11.22 -14.25
CA PRO A 87 -16.83 -11.76 -13.13
C PRO A 87 -18.23 -11.13 -12.99
N VAL A 88 -19.13 -11.88 -12.35
CA VAL A 88 -20.51 -11.43 -12.06
C VAL A 88 -20.52 -10.32 -11.02
N ASP A 89 -19.71 -10.44 -9.98
CA ASP A 89 -19.55 -9.40 -8.96
C ASP A 89 -18.28 -8.58 -9.26
N VAL A 90 -18.43 -7.26 -9.25
CA VAL A 90 -17.38 -6.29 -9.57
C VAL A 90 -17.25 -5.22 -8.49
N ALA A 91 -16.09 -4.57 -8.44
CA ALA A 91 -15.88 -3.33 -7.70
C ALA A 91 -15.80 -2.17 -8.70
N ILE A 92 -16.51 -1.07 -8.45
CA ILE A 92 -16.52 0.11 -9.30
C ILE A 92 -15.98 1.30 -8.51
N LYS A 93 -14.84 1.83 -8.95
CA LYS A 93 -14.24 3.06 -8.44
C LYS A 93 -14.82 4.24 -9.22
N ILE A 94 -15.57 5.09 -8.54
CA ILE A 94 -16.25 6.27 -9.08
C ILE A 94 -15.47 7.50 -8.64
N VAL A 95 -14.79 8.12 -9.60
CA VAL A 95 -13.85 9.22 -9.38
C VAL A 95 -14.62 10.49 -9.07
N ARG A 96 -14.17 11.25 -8.06
CA ARG A 96 -14.73 12.54 -7.69
C ARG A 96 -14.73 13.51 -8.89
N ARG A 97 -15.77 14.33 -9.03
CA ARG A 97 -15.90 15.31 -10.11
C ARG A 97 -14.97 16.51 -9.86
N ASN A 98 -13.71 16.31 -10.20
CA ASN A 98 -12.65 17.29 -10.07
C ASN A 98 -11.64 17.05 -11.19
N ASP A 99 -11.30 18.08 -11.96
CA ASP A 99 -10.46 17.94 -13.16
C ASP A 99 -9.11 17.28 -12.87
N LEU A 100 -8.49 17.58 -11.73
CA LEU A 100 -7.23 16.95 -11.33
C LEU A 100 -7.41 15.47 -11.02
N MET A 101 -8.51 15.09 -10.36
CA MET A 101 -8.83 13.69 -10.06
C MET A 101 -9.20 12.91 -11.32
N GLN A 102 -9.91 13.52 -12.25
CA GLN A 102 -10.24 12.91 -13.54
C GLN A 102 -8.99 12.70 -14.40
N ALA A 103 -8.09 13.69 -14.46
CA ALA A 103 -6.80 13.54 -15.13
C ALA A 103 -5.95 12.41 -14.50
N ALA A 104 -5.93 12.33 -13.16
CA ALA A 104 -5.27 11.24 -12.45
C ALA A 104 -5.91 9.86 -12.76
N ALA A 105 -7.23 9.81 -12.91
CA ALA A 105 -7.94 8.59 -13.27
C ALA A 105 -7.65 8.13 -14.71
N GLU A 106 -7.55 9.05 -15.68
CA GLU A 106 -7.13 8.68 -17.04
C GLU A 106 -5.68 8.16 -17.07
N HIS A 107 -4.80 8.73 -16.26
CA HIS A 107 -3.46 8.20 -16.08
C HIS A 107 -3.48 6.81 -15.45
N GLU A 108 -4.26 6.59 -14.39
CA GLU A 108 -4.45 5.28 -13.76
C GLU A 108 -4.95 4.22 -14.77
N ILE A 109 -5.93 4.58 -15.61
CA ILE A 109 -6.45 3.71 -16.67
C ILE A 109 -5.35 3.32 -17.64
N LYS A 110 -4.55 4.30 -18.11
CA LYS A 110 -3.42 4.04 -19.02
C LYS A 110 -2.41 3.07 -18.42
N VAL A 111 -2.07 3.24 -17.14
CA VAL A 111 -1.17 2.34 -16.41
C VAL A 111 -1.77 0.93 -16.38
N LEU A 112 -3.01 0.80 -15.90
CA LEU A 112 -3.71 -0.49 -15.77
C LEU A 112 -3.84 -1.23 -17.11
N GLU A 113 -4.17 -0.53 -18.19
CA GLU A 113 -4.21 -1.13 -19.53
C GLU A 113 -2.85 -1.61 -20.00
N THR A 114 -1.79 -0.85 -19.72
CA THR A 114 -0.42 -1.23 -20.08
C THR A 114 0.01 -2.49 -19.33
N LEU A 115 -0.25 -2.54 -18.03
CA LEU A 115 0.02 -3.72 -17.20
C LEU A 115 -0.82 -4.92 -17.65
N GLY A 116 -2.10 -4.72 -17.98
CA GLY A 116 -2.99 -5.78 -18.47
C GLY A 116 -2.55 -6.37 -19.82
N ARG A 117 -2.01 -5.55 -20.73
CA ARG A 117 -1.41 -6.04 -21.99
C ARG A 117 -0.13 -6.85 -21.76
N ALA A 118 0.65 -6.47 -20.75
CA ALA A 118 1.88 -7.17 -20.38
C ALA A 118 1.64 -8.45 -19.55
N ASP A 119 0.46 -8.59 -18.94
CA ASP A 119 0.02 -9.80 -18.23
C ASP A 119 -1.36 -10.30 -18.71
N PRO A 120 -1.47 -10.84 -19.93
CA PRO A 120 -2.76 -11.30 -20.47
C PRO A 120 -3.42 -12.39 -19.62
N ARG A 121 -2.61 -13.23 -18.97
CA ARG A 121 -3.05 -14.38 -18.16
C ARG A 121 -3.45 -14.00 -16.73
N GLY A 122 -3.12 -12.80 -16.26
CA GLY A 122 -3.44 -12.35 -14.90
C GLY A 122 -2.62 -13.05 -13.81
N GLU A 123 -1.40 -13.51 -14.13
CA GLU A 123 -0.56 -14.29 -13.21
C GLU A 123 0.40 -13.41 -12.39
N ARG A 124 0.36 -12.09 -12.56
CA ARG A 124 1.28 -11.13 -11.92
C ARG A 124 0.67 -10.37 -10.76
N HIS A 125 -0.56 -10.69 -10.33
CA HIS A 125 -1.13 -10.20 -9.08
C HIS A 125 -1.26 -8.66 -8.99
N VAL A 126 -1.56 -7.98 -10.10
CA VAL A 126 -1.96 -6.57 -10.12
C VAL A 126 -3.45 -6.47 -10.45
N ALA A 127 -4.15 -5.52 -9.86
CA ALA A 127 -5.57 -5.31 -10.09
C ALA A 127 -5.85 -5.11 -11.59
N ARG A 128 -6.82 -5.86 -12.12
CA ARG A 128 -7.16 -5.82 -13.54
C ARG A 128 -8.32 -4.87 -13.78
N LEU A 129 -8.09 -3.91 -14.67
CA LEU A 129 -9.17 -3.09 -15.22
C LEU A 129 -10.01 -3.93 -16.19
N LEU A 130 -11.27 -4.15 -15.84
CA LEU A 130 -12.23 -4.89 -16.66
C LEU A 130 -12.89 -3.99 -17.69
N ALA A 131 -13.24 -2.76 -17.29
CA ALA A 131 -13.86 -1.76 -18.13
C ALA A 131 -13.66 -0.36 -17.52
N SER A 132 -13.83 0.68 -18.33
CA SER A 132 -13.97 2.05 -17.83
C SER A 132 -15.07 2.77 -18.61
N PHE A 133 -15.86 3.58 -17.93
CA PHE A 133 -16.95 4.34 -18.56
C PHE A 133 -17.13 5.70 -17.89
N TRP A 134 -18.00 6.53 -18.46
CA TRP A 134 -18.43 7.79 -17.87
C TRP A 134 -19.87 7.64 -17.41
N HIS A 135 -20.17 8.03 -16.17
CA HIS A 135 -21.54 8.05 -15.65
C HIS A 135 -21.78 9.38 -14.95
N LYS A 136 -22.76 10.15 -15.45
CA LYS A 136 -23.15 11.45 -14.86
C LYS A 136 -21.95 12.35 -14.53
N GLN A 137 -21.01 12.48 -15.47
CA GLN A 137 -19.78 13.29 -15.35
C GLN A 137 -18.72 12.77 -14.35
N HIS A 138 -18.85 11.53 -13.88
CA HIS A 138 -17.80 10.83 -13.14
C HIS A 138 -17.12 9.79 -14.01
N ARG A 139 -15.80 9.69 -13.87
CA ARG A 139 -15.02 8.61 -14.47
C ARG A 139 -15.15 7.36 -13.59
N CYS A 140 -15.56 6.25 -14.18
CA CYS A 140 -15.78 4.98 -13.48
C CYS A 140 -14.80 3.91 -13.98
N LEU A 141 -14.14 3.22 -13.05
CA LEU A 141 -13.23 2.12 -13.33
C LEU A 141 -13.81 0.84 -12.73
N VAL A 142 -13.91 -0.21 -13.53
CA VAL A 142 -14.48 -1.51 -13.13
C VAL A 142 -13.37 -2.52 -12.90
N PHE A 143 -13.38 -3.16 -11.74
CA PHE A 143 -12.41 -4.16 -11.30
C PHE A 143 -13.12 -5.43 -10.84
N GLU A 144 -12.37 -6.52 -10.75
CA GLU A 144 -12.83 -7.73 -10.09
C GLU A 144 -13.14 -7.46 -8.61
N ALA A 145 -14.21 -8.05 -8.08
CA ALA A 145 -14.55 -7.90 -6.67
C ALA A 145 -13.58 -8.67 -5.78
N MET A 146 -12.90 -7.96 -4.88
CA MET A 146 -12.03 -8.54 -3.86
C MET A 146 -12.81 -8.83 -2.57
N HIS A 147 -12.25 -9.67 -1.69
CA HIS A 147 -12.84 -9.97 -0.39
C HIS A 147 -12.70 -8.78 0.56
N THR A 148 -11.46 -8.33 0.80
CA THR A 148 -11.11 -7.21 1.68
C THR A 148 -9.66 -6.77 1.46
N ASP A 149 -9.20 -5.70 2.07
CA ASP A 149 -7.79 -5.28 2.11
C ASP A 149 -7.01 -5.94 3.26
N LEU A 150 -5.68 -6.05 3.15
CA LEU A 150 -4.87 -6.68 4.20
C LEU A 150 -4.81 -5.88 5.50
N ARG A 151 -5.10 -4.57 5.47
CA ARG A 151 -5.25 -3.77 6.69
C ARG A 151 -6.44 -4.27 7.51
N ALA A 152 -7.57 -4.57 6.88
CA ALA A 152 -8.74 -5.18 7.51
C ALA A 152 -8.41 -6.57 8.05
N VAL A 153 -7.72 -7.41 7.28
CA VAL A 153 -7.29 -8.74 7.74
C VAL A 153 -6.46 -8.67 9.02
N LEU A 154 -5.55 -7.69 9.14
CA LEU A 154 -4.74 -7.48 10.34
C LEU A 154 -5.58 -7.00 11.54
N ARG A 155 -6.57 -6.13 11.32
CA ARG A 155 -7.50 -5.73 12.39
C ARG A 155 -8.30 -6.92 12.90
N ASP A 156 -8.81 -7.75 12.00
CA ASP A 156 -9.65 -8.90 12.34
C ASP A 156 -8.88 -10.03 13.04
N HIS A 157 -7.59 -10.22 12.75
CA HIS A 157 -6.72 -11.18 13.45
C HIS A 157 -6.41 -10.78 14.90
N GLY A 158 -6.61 -9.51 15.25
CA GLY A 158 -6.38 -8.96 16.58
C GLY A 158 -5.14 -8.09 16.65
N ALA A 159 -5.24 -6.98 17.40
CA ALA A 159 -4.18 -6.00 17.53
C ALA A 159 -2.85 -6.62 18.00
N GLY A 160 -1.77 -6.31 17.29
CA GLY A 160 -0.43 -6.80 17.60
C GLY A 160 -0.21 -8.30 17.36
N ARG A 161 -1.13 -8.97 16.64
CA ARG A 161 -0.94 -10.34 16.17
C ARG A 161 -0.69 -10.35 14.67
N GLY A 162 0.45 -10.87 14.27
CA GLY A 162 0.77 -11.09 12.87
C GLY A 162 0.06 -12.31 12.29
N LEU A 163 0.12 -12.42 10.96
CA LEU A 163 -0.33 -13.58 10.21
C LEU A 163 0.67 -14.74 10.32
N ARG A 164 0.21 -15.95 10.00
CA ARG A 164 1.09 -17.13 9.91
C ARG A 164 2.18 -16.92 8.85
N LEU A 165 3.38 -17.41 9.11
CA LEU A 165 4.53 -17.22 8.21
C LEU A 165 4.28 -17.83 6.81
N GLU A 166 3.57 -18.95 6.75
CA GLU A 166 3.13 -19.58 5.50
C GLU A 166 2.32 -18.59 4.66
N THR A 167 1.35 -17.92 5.28
CA THR A 167 0.48 -16.94 4.64
C THR A 167 1.29 -15.71 4.20
N VAL A 168 2.18 -15.21 5.05
CA VAL A 168 3.07 -14.09 4.72
C VAL A 168 3.97 -14.43 3.52
N ALA A 169 4.44 -15.67 3.40
CA ALA A 169 5.28 -16.10 2.28
C ALA A 169 4.51 -16.18 0.95
N VAL A 170 3.27 -16.68 0.97
CA VAL A 170 2.38 -16.67 -0.20
C VAL A 170 2.11 -15.22 -0.63
N MET A 171 1.77 -14.35 0.33
CA MET A 171 1.54 -12.92 0.05
C MET A 171 2.79 -12.22 -0.48
N ALA A 172 3.97 -12.54 0.06
CA ALA A 172 5.25 -12.02 -0.42
C ALA A 172 5.50 -12.44 -1.87
N ARG A 173 5.26 -13.71 -2.22
CA ARG A 173 5.38 -14.20 -3.59
C ARG A 173 4.51 -13.38 -4.55
N HIS A 174 3.23 -13.21 -4.22
CA HIS A 174 2.29 -12.44 -5.05
C HIS A 174 2.71 -10.97 -5.18
N LEU A 175 3.11 -10.34 -4.08
CA LEU A 175 3.58 -8.96 -4.09
C LEU A 175 4.84 -8.77 -4.96
N PHE A 176 5.82 -9.68 -4.88
CA PHE A 176 7.02 -9.58 -5.72
C PHE A 176 6.77 -9.95 -7.19
N LEU A 177 5.76 -10.77 -7.52
CA LEU A 177 5.31 -10.95 -8.90
C LEU A 177 4.75 -9.65 -9.49
N ALA A 178 3.96 -8.92 -8.69
CA ALA A 178 3.39 -7.61 -9.05
C ALA A 178 4.47 -6.54 -9.22
N LEU A 179 5.43 -6.46 -8.28
CA LEU A 179 6.57 -5.55 -8.40
C LEU A 179 7.43 -5.86 -9.62
N GLY A 180 7.59 -7.13 -9.95
CA GLY A 180 8.25 -7.53 -11.18
C GLY A 180 7.55 -6.92 -12.40
N LEU A 181 6.21 -7.01 -12.48
CA LEU A 181 5.46 -6.53 -13.64
C LEU A 181 5.57 -5.00 -13.77
N LEU A 182 5.39 -4.29 -12.66
CA LEU A 182 5.55 -2.83 -12.62
C LEU A 182 6.93 -2.41 -13.14
N ARG A 183 7.99 -3.03 -12.62
CA ARG A 183 9.36 -2.78 -13.04
C ARG A 183 9.57 -3.08 -14.52
N ASP A 184 9.10 -4.23 -15.00
CA ASP A 184 9.26 -4.66 -16.39
C ASP A 184 8.54 -3.71 -17.37
N CYS A 185 7.45 -3.07 -16.92
CA CYS A 185 6.70 -2.05 -17.65
C CYS A 185 7.19 -0.60 -17.41
N GLY A 186 8.21 -0.38 -16.58
CA GLY A 186 8.77 0.95 -16.32
C GLY A 186 8.00 1.82 -15.31
N TYR A 187 7.12 1.21 -14.51
CA TYR A 187 6.30 1.90 -13.52
C TYR A 187 6.81 1.74 -12.08
N VAL A 188 6.53 2.74 -11.26
CA VAL A 188 6.63 2.70 -9.79
C VAL A 188 5.25 2.99 -9.21
N HIS A 189 4.79 2.18 -8.26
CA HIS A 189 3.48 2.30 -7.62
C HIS A 189 3.40 3.45 -6.61
N LEU A 190 4.44 3.63 -5.79
CA LEU A 190 4.56 4.70 -4.80
C LEU A 190 3.50 4.70 -3.68
N ASP A 191 2.70 3.66 -3.47
CA ASP A 191 1.76 3.63 -2.33
C ASP A 191 1.45 2.20 -1.85
N ILE A 192 2.47 1.36 -1.79
CA ILE A 192 2.36 -0.02 -1.29
C ILE A 192 2.26 -0.01 0.23
N LYS A 193 1.17 -0.59 0.73
CA LYS A 193 0.81 -0.73 2.14
C LYS A 193 -0.32 -1.78 2.26
N PRO A 194 -0.60 -2.31 3.46
CA PRO A 194 -1.68 -3.29 3.64
C PRO A 194 -3.04 -2.84 3.10
N ASP A 195 -3.34 -1.54 3.13
CA ASP A 195 -4.59 -0.95 2.63
C ASP A 195 -4.76 -1.09 1.10
N ASN A 196 -3.65 -1.15 0.36
CA ASN A 196 -3.63 -1.24 -1.11
C ASN A 196 -3.25 -2.65 -1.62
N VAL A 197 -3.16 -3.63 -0.72
CA VAL A 197 -3.01 -5.04 -1.07
C VAL A 197 -4.31 -5.75 -0.71
N LEU A 198 -5.00 -6.26 -1.72
CA LEU A 198 -6.34 -6.82 -1.57
C LEU A 198 -6.28 -8.35 -1.52
N LEU A 199 -7.04 -8.94 -0.61
CA LEU A 199 -7.27 -10.39 -0.52
C LEU A 199 -8.36 -10.79 -1.51
N ALA A 200 -8.05 -11.72 -2.40
CA ALA A 200 -8.98 -12.24 -3.39
C ALA A 200 -10.09 -13.08 -2.75
N ALA A 201 -11.11 -13.42 -3.55
CA ALA A 201 -12.26 -14.21 -3.10
C ALA A 201 -11.89 -15.62 -2.60
N ASP A 202 -10.80 -16.19 -3.11
CA ASP A 202 -10.26 -17.50 -2.66
C ASP A 202 -9.63 -17.44 -1.25
N ARG A 203 -9.46 -16.24 -0.68
CA ARG A 203 -8.83 -15.96 0.62
C ARG A 203 -7.41 -16.50 0.76
N GLN A 204 -6.72 -16.75 -0.36
CA GLN A 204 -5.35 -17.24 -0.43
C GLN A 204 -4.48 -16.30 -1.28
N SER A 205 -5.05 -15.78 -2.36
CA SER A 205 -4.35 -14.92 -3.30
C SER A 205 -4.48 -13.46 -2.89
N VAL A 206 -3.43 -12.67 -3.14
CA VAL A 206 -3.47 -11.22 -2.97
C VAL A 206 -3.16 -10.52 -4.28
N VAL A 207 -3.70 -9.32 -4.41
CA VAL A 207 -3.61 -8.47 -5.60
C VAL A 207 -3.20 -7.07 -5.17
N LEU A 208 -2.19 -6.51 -5.80
CA LEU A 208 -1.78 -5.12 -5.61
C LEU A 208 -2.74 -4.18 -6.35
N ALA A 209 -3.32 -3.22 -5.66
CA ALA A 209 -4.37 -2.33 -6.16
C ALA A 209 -4.03 -0.85 -5.91
N ASP A 210 -4.88 0.03 -6.45
CA ASP A 210 -4.75 1.50 -6.40
C ASP A 210 -3.51 2.06 -7.10
N LEU A 211 -3.60 2.10 -8.43
CA LEU A 211 -2.54 2.59 -9.31
C LEU A 211 -2.63 4.11 -9.53
N GLY A 212 -3.47 4.81 -8.76
CA GLY A 212 -3.68 6.25 -8.88
C GLY A 212 -2.44 7.10 -8.54
N SER A 213 -1.49 6.55 -7.78
CA SER A 213 -0.18 7.17 -7.50
C SER A 213 0.94 6.67 -8.42
N ALA A 214 0.66 5.68 -9.27
CA ALA A 214 1.68 5.04 -10.08
C ALA A 214 2.17 5.98 -11.19
N THR A 215 3.45 5.91 -11.52
CA THR A 215 4.08 6.86 -12.46
C THR A 215 5.26 6.22 -13.18
N ASP A 216 5.59 6.76 -14.34
CA ASP A 216 6.80 6.39 -15.07
C ASP A 216 8.03 6.84 -14.26
N VAL A 217 9.01 5.94 -14.05
CA VAL A 217 10.26 6.25 -13.34
C VAL A 217 10.89 7.60 -13.77
N PRO A 218 11.02 7.93 -15.07
CA PRO A 218 11.68 9.19 -15.46
C PRO A 218 10.82 10.46 -15.33
N GLN A 219 9.51 10.37 -15.10
CA GLN A 219 8.62 11.55 -15.13
C GLN A 219 8.24 12.07 -13.74
N GLN A 220 8.56 11.34 -12.67
CA GLN A 220 8.16 11.73 -11.33
C GLN A 220 9.11 12.76 -10.72
N ALA A 221 8.62 13.98 -10.54
CA ALA A 221 9.35 15.00 -9.80
C ALA A 221 9.62 14.55 -8.36
N ALA A 222 10.88 14.63 -7.92
CA ALA A 222 11.25 14.34 -6.54
C ALA A 222 10.49 15.26 -5.57
N THR A 223 9.76 14.64 -4.65
CA THR A 223 9.15 15.34 -3.51
C THR A 223 9.25 14.46 -2.27
N PRO A 224 9.59 15.03 -1.10
CA PRO A 224 9.80 14.26 0.12
C PRO A 224 8.51 13.68 0.72
N TYR A 225 7.38 13.86 0.03
CA TYR A 225 6.07 13.41 0.45
C TYR A 225 5.48 12.29 -0.41
N LEU A 226 6.23 11.74 -1.37
CA LEU A 226 5.80 10.53 -2.09
C LEU A 226 5.63 9.34 -1.13
N ALA A 227 4.68 8.48 -1.45
CA ALA A 227 4.26 7.34 -0.64
C ALA A 227 3.67 7.65 0.73
N SER A 228 2.86 6.72 1.23
CA SER A 228 2.37 6.74 2.60
C SER A 228 3.53 6.73 3.59
N ARG A 229 3.51 7.65 4.56
CA ARG A 229 4.63 7.99 5.44
C ARG A 229 5.33 6.78 6.07
N PHE A 230 4.57 5.82 6.61
CA PHE A 230 5.14 4.66 7.33
C PHE A 230 5.85 3.65 6.42
N TYR A 231 5.62 3.72 5.10
CA TYR A 231 6.21 2.87 4.07
C TYR A 231 7.19 3.64 3.19
N ARG A 232 7.47 4.91 3.52
CA ARG A 232 8.31 5.82 2.75
C ARG A 232 9.79 5.46 2.90
N ALA A 233 10.48 5.34 1.77
CA ALA A 233 11.90 5.04 1.73
C ALA A 233 12.77 6.26 2.12
N PRO A 234 13.97 6.05 2.70
CA PRO A 234 14.82 7.14 3.17
C PRO A 234 15.28 8.08 2.05
N GLU A 235 15.52 7.59 0.84
CA GLU A 235 15.89 8.39 -0.32
C GLU A 235 14.76 9.31 -0.77
N VAL A 236 13.49 8.90 -0.61
CA VAL A 236 12.33 9.78 -0.85
C VAL A 236 12.36 10.92 0.16
N ILE A 237 12.53 10.62 1.46
CA ILE A 237 12.61 11.65 2.51
C ILE A 237 13.76 12.64 2.25
N LEU A 238 14.89 12.12 1.76
CA LEU A 238 16.07 12.92 1.41
C LEU A 238 15.95 13.65 0.06
N GLY A 239 14.82 13.51 -0.64
CA GLY A 239 14.51 14.24 -1.87
C GLY A 239 15.23 13.73 -3.11
N HIS A 240 15.64 12.47 -3.15
CA HIS A 240 16.16 11.83 -4.37
C HIS A 240 15.02 11.48 -5.32
N ASP A 241 15.36 11.36 -6.60
CA ASP A 241 14.43 10.84 -7.60
C ASP A 241 14.03 9.40 -7.23
N PRO A 242 12.73 9.09 -7.20
CA PRO A 242 12.26 7.75 -6.87
C PRO A 242 12.65 6.77 -7.98
N SER A 243 12.85 5.51 -7.58
CA SER A 243 13.02 4.39 -8.50
C SER A 243 12.13 3.22 -8.06
N ALA A 244 12.07 2.15 -8.86
CA ALA A 244 11.37 0.92 -8.47
C ALA A 244 11.86 0.33 -7.13
N ALA A 245 13.04 0.71 -6.66
CA ALA A 245 13.56 0.30 -5.35
C ALA A 245 12.74 0.87 -4.18
N VAL A 246 11.99 1.98 -4.37
CA VAL A 246 11.08 2.55 -3.36
C VAL A 246 9.94 1.59 -3.04
N ASP A 247 9.36 0.96 -4.06
CA ASP A 247 8.31 -0.04 -3.90
C ASP A 247 8.82 -1.32 -3.20
N THR A 248 10.08 -1.69 -3.47
CA THR A 248 10.73 -2.81 -2.75
C THR A 248 10.87 -2.52 -1.26
N TRP A 249 11.22 -1.29 -0.89
CA TRP A 249 11.26 -0.85 0.50
C TRP A 249 9.87 -0.93 1.15
N ALA A 250 8.86 -0.39 0.47
CA ALA A 250 7.48 -0.39 0.96
C ALA A 250 6.92 -1.83 1.12
N ALA A 251 7.29 -2.74 0.22
CA ALA A 251 7.01 -4.17 0.35
C ALA A 251 7.69 -4.77 1.60
N GLY A 252 8.96 -4.46 1.85
CA GLY A 252 9.66 -4.90 3.08
C GLY A 252 8.95 -4.45 4.37
N CYS A 253 8.55 -3.17 4.44
CA CYS A 253 7.74 -2.64 5.55
C CYS A 253 6.40 -3.37 5.69
N THR A 254 5.71 -3.60 4.58
CA THR A 254 4.42 -4.30 4.54
C THR A 254 4.55 -5.74 5.04
N LEU A 255 5.58 -6.48 4.60
CA LEU A 255 5.81 -7.87 5.05
C LEU A 255 6.12 -7.95 6.55
N ALA A 256 6.94 -7.03 7.06
CA ALA A 256 7.24 -6.95 8.48
C ALA A 256 5.97 -6.69 9.30
N GLU A 257 5.10 -5.80 8.82
CA GLU A 257 3.81 -5.52 9.45
C GLU A 257 2.85 -6.71 9.37
N LEU A 258 2.77 -7.40 8.24
CA LEU A 258 1.92 -8.59 8.10
C LEU A 258 2.32 -9.68 9.09
N ALA A 259 3.62 -9.87 9.31
CA ALA A 259 4.14 -10.91 10.20
C ALA A 259 4.13 -10.53 11.69
N THR A 260 4.04 -9.25 12.04
CA THR A 260 4.04 -8.79 13.45
C THR A 260 2.71 -8.20 13.91
N GLY A 261 1.84 -7.80 12.98
CA GLY A 261 0.66 -6.98 13.27
C GLY A 261 0.99 -5.54 13.66
N GLN A 262 2.24 -5.08 13.47
CA GLN A 262 2.71 -3.77 13.90
C GLN A 262 3.44 -3.02 12.78
N ILE A 263 3.14 -1.73 12.65
CA ILE A 263 3.84 -0.83 11.72
C ILE A 263 5.33 -0.80 12.08
N LEU A 264 6.18 -1.09 11.09
CA LEU A 264 7.63 -1.16 11.30
C LEU A 264 8.22 0.21 11.69
N PHE A 265 7.91 1.25 10.92
CA PHE A 265 8.37 2.62 11.16
C PHE A 265 7.19 3.59 11.35
N ALA A 266 6.69 3.70 12.59
CA ALA A 266 5.60 4.60 12.95
C ALA A 266 6.08 6.04 13.24
N GLY A 267 6.72 6.68 12.26
CA GLY A 267 7.24 8.05 12.38
C GLY A 267 6.15 9.12 12.25
N ARG A 268 6.15 10.11 13.15
CA ARG A 268 5.16 11.21 13.14
C ARG A 268 5.31 12.16 11.94
N ASP A 269 6.55 12.39 11.53
CA ASP A 269 6.92 13.19 10.36
C ASP A 269 8.16 12.59 9.67
N ASN A 270 8.66 13.24 8.62
CA ASN A 270 9.84 12.77 7.88
C ASN A 270 11.12 12.71 8.73
N ASN A 271 11.26 13.61 9.71
CA ASN A 271 12.42 13.61 10.60
C ASN A 271 12.34 12.41 11.56
N ASP A 272 11.18 12.19 12.17
CA ASP A 272 10.94 11.03 13.05
C ASP A 272 11.02 9.69 12.28
N MET A 273 10.60 9.65 11.02
CA MET A 273 10.78 8.50 10.13
C MET A 273 12.27 8.17 9.94
N LEU A 274 13.09 9.14 9.51
CA LEU A 274 14.53 8.92 9.36
C LEU A 274 15.19 8.51 10.68
N PHE A 275 14.77 9.10 11.80
CA PHE A 275 15.27 8.73 13.12
C PHE A 275 14.99 7.26 13.43
N ARG A 276 13.75 6.80 13.27
CA ARG A 276 13.35 5.40 13.51
C ARG A 276 14.04 4.42 12.57
N ILE A 277 14.16 4.78 11.29
CA ILE A 277 14.92 4.01 10.31
C ILE A 277 16.36 3.83 10.79
N MET A 278 17.01 4.92 11.22
CA MET A 278 18.40 4.86 11.69
C MET A 278 18.57 4.13 13.02
N GLN A 279 17.57 4.12 13.89
CA GLN A 279 17.59 3.32 15.12
C GLN A 279 17.57 1.81 14.83
N THR A 280 16.88 1.40 13.76
CA THR A 280 16.78 -0.03 13.38
C THR A 280 17.91 -0.47 12.45
N LEU A 281 18.22 0.33 11.43
CA LEU A 281 19.11 -0.06 10.33
C LEU A 281 20.49 0.61 10.39
N GLY A 282 20.72 1.47 11.39
CA GLY A 282 21.95 2.24 11.54
C GLY A 282 22.00 3.51 10.68
N LYS A 283 23.14 4.21 10.75
CA LYS A 283 23.33 5.52 10.13
C LYS A 283 23.15 5.46 8.60
N VAL A 284 22.35 6.38 8.06
CA VAL A 284 22.26 6.57 6.60
C VAL A 284 23.64 6.89 6.02
N PRO A 285 24.09 6.19 4.96
CA PRO A 285 25.40 6.43 4.37
C PRO A 285 25.58 7.90 3.96
N HIS A 286 26.72 8.49 4.31
CA HIS A 286 27.06 9.88 3.96
C HIS A 286 26.89 10.18 2.46
N ARG A 287 27.24 9.22 1.59
CA ARG A 287 27.06 9.36 0.14
C ARG A 287 25.60 9.56 -0.26
N LEU A 288 24.67 8.88 0.41
CA LEU A 288 23.24 9.03 0.14
C LEU A 288 22.74 10.38 0.65
N ILE A 289 23.17 10.80 1.84
CA ILE A 289 22.82 12.12 2.40
C ILE A 289 23.30 13.24 1.47
N ARG A 290 24.57 13.24 1.07
CA ARG A 290 25.18 14.33 0.28
C ARG A 290 24.66 14.45 -1.15
N ARG A 291 24.07 13.39 -1.72
CA ARG A 291 23.50 13.41 -3.07
C ARG A 291 22.10 14.04 -3.11
N GLY A 292 21.43 14.18 -1.96
CA GLY A 292 20.10 14.80 -1.90
C GLY A 292 20.15 16.33 -2.06
N PRO A 293 19.05 16.97 -2.46
CA PRO A 293 18.97 18.43 -2.54
C PRO A 293 19.27 19.11 -1.19
N THR A 294 20.01 20.22 -1.22
CA THR A 294 20.46 20.92 0.00
C THR A 294 19.30 21.24 0.97
N ALA A 295 18.17 21.70 0.45
CA ALA A 295 16.99 22.01 1.26
C ALA A 295 16.48 20.78 2.03
N ALA A 296 16.34 19.63 1.36
CA ALA A 296 15.89 18.39 1.98
C ALA A 296 16.91 17.87 3.01
N VAL A 297 18.20 17.91 2.68
CA VAL A 297 19.27 17.45 3.58
C VAL A 297 19.36 18.31 4.84
N SER A 298 19.33 19.63 4.70
CA SER A 298 19.45 20.57 5.83
C SER A 298 18.30 20.49 6.83
N ALA A 299 17.14 19.95 6.42
CA ALA A 299 16.00 19.70 7.29
C ALA A 299 16.22 18.53 8.26
N HIS A 300 17.22 17.67 8.00
CA HIS A 300 17.46 16.44 8.75
C HIS A 300 18.88 16.30 9.27
N PHE A 301 19.86 16.95 8.62
CA PHE A 301 21.27 16.84 8.97
C PHE A 301 21.92 18.22 9.09
N ASP A 302 22.96 18.34 9.89
CA ASP A 302 23.81 19.52 9.88
C ASP A 302 24.70 19.58 8.64
N GLY A 303 25.29 20.76 8.39
CA GLY A 303 26.25 20.96 7.30
C GLY A 303 27.68 20.54 7.67
N GLY A 304 27.87 19.92 8.83
CA GLY A 304 29.19 19.55 9.34
C GLY A 304 29.76 18.32 8.62
N PRO A 305 31.08 18.07 8.76
CA PRO A 305 31.71 16.90 8.14
C PRO A 305 31.13 15.58 8.66
N ALA A 306 30.67 15.55 9.92
CA ALA A 306 30.08 14.37 10.55
C ALA A 306 28.64 14.07 10.09
N LEU A 307 27.95 15.06 9.50
CA LEU A 307 26.52 15.03 9.15
C LEU A 307 25.69 14.54 10.36
N LEU A 308 25.71 15.31 11.44
CA LEU A 308 24.94 15.01 12.65
C LEU A 308 23.45 15.13 12.34
N PHE A 309 22.66 14.21 12.89
CA PHE A 309 21.22 14.21 12.67
C PHE A 309 20.57 15.30 13.53
N ARG A 310 19.74 16.14 12.90
CA ARG A 310 18.92 17.18 13.56
C ARG A 310 17.61 16.55 14.00
N GLN A 311 17.56 15.94 15.18
CA GLN A 311 16.32 15.36 15.69
C GLN A 311 15.34 16.46 16.09
N HIS A 312 14.16 16.46 15.48
CA HIS A 312 13.06 17.35 15.85
C HIS A 312 12.28 16.74 17.03
N THR A 313 12.29 17.45 18.14
CA THR A 313 11.59 17.06 19.37
C THR A 313 10.72 18.20 19.87
N ARG A 314 9.85 17.92 20.83
CA ARG A 314 9.15 18.95 21.59
C ARG A 314 9.70 18.96 23.00
N ASP A 315 10.01 20.14 23.50
CA ASP A 315 10.41 20.32 24.89
C ASP A 315 9.29 19.84 25.82
N ARG A 316 9.63 19.00 26.81
CA ARG A 316 8.63 18.32 27.66
C ARG A 316 7.86 19.27 28.57
N LEU A 317 8.44 20.42 28.91
CA LEU A 317 7.85 21.38 29.85
C LEU A 317 7.09 22.48 29.10
N THR A 318 7.64 22.96 27.98
CA THR A 318 7.12 24.13 27.25
C THR A 318 6.36 23.78 25.98
N GLY A 319 6.44 22.54 25.49
CA GLY A 319 5.82 22.09 24.23
C GLY A 319 6.44 22.68 22.96
N ARG A 320 7.45 23.54 23.10
CA ARG A 320 8.10 24.24 21.98
C ARG A 320 8.93 23.26 21.13
N PRO A 321 8.99 23.47 19.80
CA PRO A 321 9.85 22.67 18.94
C PRO A 321 11.32 22.94 19.24
N VAL A 322 12.11 21.87 19.42
CA VAL A 322 13.55 21.93 19.67
C VAL A 322 14.26 20.94 18.75
N ALA A 323 15.31 21.39 18.08
CA ALA A 323 16.19 20.53 17.30
C ALA A 323 17.46 20.18 18.10
N ARG A 324 17.73 18.88 18.28
CA ARG A 324 18.96 18.39 18.92
C ARG A 324 19.87 17.76 17.88
N LEU A 325 21.16 18.10 17.93
CA LEU A 325 22.16 17.44 17.09
C LEU A 325 22.58 16.12 17.74
N LEU A 326 22.36 15.03 17.03
CA LEU A 326 22.69 13.69 17.47
C LEU A 326 23.77 13.10 16.57
N ALA A 327 24.85 12.64 17.18
CA ALA A 327 25.67 11.61 16.58
C ALA A 327 24.89 10.29 16.70
N ILE A 328 24.18 9.92 15.64
CA ILE A 328 23.61 8.57 15.53
C ILE A 328 24.78 7.60 15.63
N ALA A 329 24.83 6.82 16.70
CA ALA A 329 25.85 5.78 16.89
C ALA A 329 25.85 4.84 15.67
N ALA A 330 26.92 4.05 15.48
CA ALA A 330 26.78 2.85 14.67
C ALA A 330 25.53 2.12 15.19
N GLY A 331 24.64 1.70 14.29
CA GLY A 331 23.37 1.08 14.66
C GLY A 331 23.56 -0.15 15.55
N PRO A 332 22.49 -0.88 15.86
CA PRO A 332 22.62 -2.24 16.37
C PRO A 332 23.68 -3.01 15.54
N ALA A 333 24.44 -3.90 16.18
CA ALA A 333 25.59 -4.57 15.55
C ALA A 333 25.25 -5.21 14.19
N SER A 334 23.98 -5.58 14.00
CA SER A 334 23.36 -5.93 12.72
C SER A 334 21.93 -5.37 12.62
N ALA A 335 21.52 -4.93 11.42
CA ALA A 335 20.13 -4.56 11.15
C ALA A 335 19.20 -5.78 11.25
N ALA A 336 19.69 -6.96 10.86
CA ALA A 336 19.04 -8.24 11.10
C ALA A 336 18.66 -8.45 12.57
N ASP A 337 19.57 -8.16 13.50
CA ASP A 337 19.33 -8.38 14.94
C ASP A 337 18.21 -7.47 15.48
N ALA A 338 18.21 -6.20 15.05
CA ALA A 338 17.17 -5.26 15.46
C ALA A 338 15.81 -5.54 14.84
N LEU A 339 15.79 -6.08 13.62
CA LEU A 339 14.57 -6.59 13.01
C LEU A 339 14.10 -7.87 13.73
N ALA A 340 15.00 -8.83 13.97
CA ALA A 340 14.74 -10.08 14.69
C ALA A 340 14.19 -9.83 16.10
N ALA A 341 14.66 -8.81 16.81
CA ALA A 341 14.14 -8.42 18.12
C ALA A 341 12.65 -8.02 18.11
N ARG A 342 12.07 -7.72 16.94
CA ARG A 342 10.64 -7.42 16.76
C ARG A 342 9.79 -8.67 16.49
N PHE A 343 10.44 -9.81 16.27
CA PHE A 343 9.79 -11.09 16.02
C PHE A 343 10.02 -12.01 17.22
N PRO A 344 9.00 -12.24 18.07
CA PRO A 344 9.10 -13.20 19.17
C PRO A 344 9.61 -14.55 18.65
N HIS A 345 10.56 -15.16 19.37
CA HIS A 345 11.18 -16.43 19.02
C HIS A 345 12.06 -16.43 17.75
N CYS A 346 12.40 -15.27 17.18
CA CYS A 346 13.39 -15.25 16.09
C CYS A 346 14.79 -15.58 16.62
N PRO A 347 15.52 -16.54 16.02
CA PRO A 347 16.90 -16.82 16.38
C PRO A 347 17.80 -15.66 15.94
N SER A 348 18.93 -15.46 16.64
CA SER A 348 19.93 -14.43 16.30
C SER A 348 20.65 -14.69 14.98
N SER A 349 20.67 -15.94 14.52
CA SER A 349 21.25 -16.32 13.23
C SER A 349 20.60 -17.60 12.72
N LEU A 350 20.78 -17.89 11.43
CA LEU A 350 20.32 -19.14 10.85
C LEU A 350 20.91 -20.36 11.57
N ASN A 351 22.18 -20.30 11.99
CA ASN A 351 22.85 -21.38 12.72
C ASN A 351 22.33 -21.55 14.15
N ALA A 352 21.75 -20.49 14.73
CA ALA A 352 21.14 -20.54 16.05
C ALA A 352 19.71 -21.12 16.02
N ALA A 353 19.11 -21.29 14.84
CA ALA A 353 17.76 -21.81 14.67
C ALA A 353 17.70 -23.32 14.95
N ARG A 354 16.92 -23.71 15.95
CA ARG A 354 16.72 -25.09 16.40
C ARG A 354 15.50 -25.73 15.74
N THR A 355 14.47 -24.94 15.46
CA THR A 355 13.22 -25.45 14.87
C THR A 355 13.06 -25.05 13.39
N PRO A 356 12.26 -25.79 12.59
CA PRO A 356 11.87 -25.35 11.25
C PRO A 356 11.21 -23.98 11.24
N PHE A 357 10.38 -23.68 12.25
CA PHE A 357 9.74 -22.38 12.43
C PHE A 357 10.76 -21.25 12.62
N GLU A 358 11.74 -21.43 13.51
CA GLU A 358 12.80 -20.44 13.75
C GLU A 358 13.63 -20.16 12.49
N ARG A 359 13.94 -21.21 11.69
CA ARG A 359 14.62 -21.05 10.39
C ARG A 359 13.79 -20.22 9.42
N ARG A 360 12.48 -20.46 9.37
CA ARG A 360 11.54 -19.71 8.52
C ARG A 360 11.42 -18.26 8.93
N LEU A 361 11.34 -18.03 10.24
CA LEU A 361 11.29 -16.68 10.79
C LEU A 361 12.58 -15.91 10.48
N TRP A 362 13.74 -16.56 10.60
CA TRP A 362 15.00 -15.96 10.20
C TRP A 362 15.05 -15.62 8.70
N HIS A 363 14.57 -16.52 7.83
CA HIS A 363 14.47 -16.22 6.39
C HIS A 363 13.53 -15.05 6.07
N LEU A 364 12.46 -14.84 6.84
CA LEU A 364 11.64 -13.63 6.73
C LEU A 364 12.46 -12.39 7.09
N VAL A 365 13.19 -12.43 8.21
CA VAL A 365 14.03 -11.30 8.65
C VAL A 365 15.09 -10.96 7.61
N ASP A 366 15.79 -11.96 7.06
CA ASP A 366 16.79 -11.76 5.99
C ASP A 366 16.14 -11.16 4.73
N LEU A 367 14.96 -11.64 4.32
CA LEU A 367 14.24 -11.05 3.18
C LEU A 367 13.88 -9.58 3.43
N VAL A 368 13.32 -9.27 4.60
CA VAL A 368 12.92 -7.92 4.99
C VAL A 368 14.15 -7.00 5.05
N GLU A 369 15.24 -7.44 5.67
CA GLU A 369 16.49 -6.67 5.73
C GLU A 369 17.02 -6.31 4.34
N ARG A 370 17.01 -7.27 3.40
CA ARG A 370 17.44 -7.02 2.02
C ARG A 370 16.49 -6.09 1.25
N CYS A 371 15.20 -6.07 1.58
CA CYS A 371 14.26 -5.06 1.07
C CYS A 371 14.55 -3.67 1.64
N LEU A 372 15.01 -3.61 2.89
CA LEU A 372 15.27 -2.39 3.64
C LEU A 372 16.72 -1.89 3.54
N ALA A 373 17.50 -2.36 2.56
CA ALA A 373 18.84 -1.83 2.34
C ALA A 373 18.77 -0.29 2.13
N LEU A 374 19.53 0.45 2.95
CA LEU A 374 19.49 1.93 2.94
C LEU A 374 19.94 2.50 1.59
N ASN A 375 20.90 1.86 0.93
CA ASN A 375 21.24 2.18 -0.46
C ASN A 375 20.22 1.50 -1.40
N PRO A 376 19.41 2.25 -2.16
CA PRO A 376 18.42 1.67 -3.08
C PRO A 376 19.03 0.70 -4.09
N ASP A 377 20.26 0.96 -4.55
CA ASP A 377 20.98 0.10 -5.52
C ASP A 377 21.34 -1.30 -4.96
N ARG A 378 21.29 -1.45 -3.63
CA ARG A 378 21.59 -2.72 -2.93
C ARG A 378 20.33 -3.47 -2.49
N ARG A 379 19.14 -2.92 -2.73
CA ARG A 379 17.90 -3.61 -2.37
C ARG A 379 17.71 -4.83 -3.26
N ILE A 380 17.15 -5.88 -2.67
CA ILE A 380 16.81 -7.10 -3.40
C ILE A 380 15.85 -6.79 -4.55
N THR A 381 16.13 -7.31 -5.74
CA THR A 381 15.21 -7.12 -6.87
C THR A 381 14.01 -8.06 -6.74
N PRO A 382 12.86 -7.78 -7.37
CA PRO A 382 11.70 -8.69 -7.36
C PRO A 382 12.05 -10.13 -7.78
N ALA A 383 12.89 -10.30 -8.80
CA ALA A 383 13.34 -11.62 -9.25
C ALA A 383 14.19 -12.35 -8.20
N ALA A 384 15.12 -11.65 -7.54
CA ALA A 384 15.92 -12.22 -6.47
C ALA A 384 15.08 -12.52 -5.21
N ALA A 385 14.07 -11.70 -4.92
CA ALA A 385 13.13 -11.95 -3.82
C ALA A 385 12.30 -13.20 -4.07
N LEU A 386 11.81 -13.43 -5.29
CA LEU A 386 11.08 -14.65 -5.65
C LEU A 386 11.94 -15.92 -5.51
N ALA A 387 13.26 -15.82 -5.70
CA ALA A 387 14.21 -16.91 -5.47
C ALA A 387 14.65 -17.05 -4.00
N HIS A 388 14.23 -16.14 -3.11
CA HIS A 388 14.67 -16.13 -1.72
C HIS A 388 14.14 -17.35 -0.96
N PRO A 389 14.92 -17.99 -0.06
CA PRO A 389 14.49 -19.20 0.67
C PRO A 389 13.18 -19.05 1.45
N PHE A 390 12.85 -17.84 1.91
CA PHE A 390 11.55 -17.56 2.54
C PHE A 390 10.37 -17.86 1.61
N ILE A 391 10.48 -17.44 0.35
CA ILE A 391 9.42 -17.58 -0.67
C ILE A 391 9.54 -18.94 -1.39
N ALA A 392 10.73 -19.29 -1.88
CA ALA A 392 10.96 -20.46 -2.72
C ALA A 392 11.14 -21.78 -1.93
N GLY A 393 11.49 -21.71 -0.64
CA GLY A 393 11.76 -22.91 0.14
C GLY A 393 10.49 -23.72 0.43
N PRO A 394 10.60 -25.04 0.65
CA PRO A 394 9.46 -25.94 0.90
C PRO A 394 8.76 -25.68 2.25
N TRP A 395 7.49 -25.28 2.23
CA TRP A 395 6.66 -25.23 3.44
C TRP A 395 6.22 -26.66 3.79
N ALA A 396 6.40 -27.08 5.04
CA ALA A 396 5.88 -28.38 5.47
C ALA A 396 4.37 -28.41 5.22
N PRO A 397 3.79 -29.55 4.79
CA PRO A 397 2.35 -29.67 4.64
C PRO A 397 1.70 -29.28 5.98
N SER A 398 0.71 -28.38 5.94
CA SER A 398 -0.02 -28.03 7.15
C SER A 398 -0.66 -29.30 7.70
N ALA A 399 -0.52 -29.56 9.01
CA ALA A 399 -1.10 -30.72 9.70
C ALA A 399 -2.66 -30.79 9.64
N SER A 400 -3.30 -29.93 8.85
CA SER A 400 -4.74 -29.92 8.60
C SER A 400 -5.19 -30.87 7.48
N ALA A 401 -4.29 -31.60 6.82
CA ALA A 401 -4.63 -32.53 5.74
C ALA A 401 -4.64 -34.02 6.16
N GLU A 402 -4.20 -34.37 7.37
CA GLU A 402 -4.13 -35.77 7.84
C GLU A 402 -5.28 -36.20 8.76
N ALA A 403 -6.31 -35.35 8.94
CA ALA A 403 -7.50 -35.69 9.74
C ALA A 403 -8.70 -36.16 8.89
N SER A 404 -8.47 -36.63 7.66
CA SER A 404 -9.52 -37.17 6.79
C SER A 404 -8.96 -38.28 5.91
N SER A 405 -8.63 -39.40 6.53
CA SER A 405 -8.48 -40.71 5.89
C SER A 405 -9.00 -41.79 6.81
#